data_AF-A0A662DUL4-F1
#
_entry.id   AF-A0A662DUL4-F1
#
_cell.length_a   1.000
_cell.length_b   1.000
_cell.length_c   1.000
_cell.angle_alpha   90.00
_cell.angle_beta   90.00
_cell.angle_gamma   90.00
#
_symmetry.space_group_name_H-M   'P 1'
#
loop_
_entity.id
_entity.type
_entity.pdbx_description
1 polymer ?
#
loop_
_entity_poly.entity_id
_entity_poly.type
_entity_poly.pdbx_seq_one_letter_code
_entity_poly.pdbx_strand_id
1 'polypeptide(L)'
;NYPWNDSSAFAAYSRDPERPYTVTAYLEKSGYGSQGAGPVVKCMFLQLSGIAPTDPVVLSDPLDTDSEVAAESKRLADTSCYDGRFSNVRTTE
;
A
#
# COMPACT_ATOMS: atom_id res chain seq x y z
N ASN A 1 17.59 -2.59 -21.77
CA ASN A 1 17.24 -2.24 -20.38
C ASN A 1 15.73 -2.40 -20.24
N TYR A 2 15.26 -3.33 -19.41
CA TYR A 2 13.82 -3.63 -19.27
C TYR A 2 13.32 -3.07 -17.94
N PRO A 3 12.56 -1.97 -17.92
CA PRO A 3 12.23 -1.26 -16.68
C PRO A 3 11.50 -2.09 -15.63
N TRP A 4 10.73 -3.11 -16.04
CA TRP A 4 10.07 -4.05 -15.13
C TRP A 4 11.03 -5.06 -14.46
N ASN A 5 12.29 -5.09 -14.87
CA ASN A 5 13.32 -5.88 -14.19
C ASN A 5 14.04 -5.07 -13.11
N ASP A 6 13.82 -3.75 -13.06
CA ASP A 6 14.36 -2.87 -12.04
C ASP A 6 13.44 -2.87 -10.81
N SER A 7 13.99 -2.58 -9.63
CA SER A 7 13.20 -2.42 -8.42
C SER A 7 12.47 -1.07 -8.41
N SER A 8 11.29 -1.05 -7.80
CA SER A 8 10.54 0.17 -7.51
C SER A 8 10.81 0.59 -6.07
N ALA A 9 11.24 1.83 -5.85
CA ALA A 9 11.46 2.37 -4.51
C ALA A 9 10.81 3.76 -4.37
N PHE A 10 10.16 4.00 -3.23
CA PHE A 10 9.60 5.30 -2.88
C PHE A 10 9.62 5.49 -1.36
N ALA A 11 9.80 6.74 -0.92
CA ALA A 11 9.81 7.10 0.49
C ALA A 11 9.12 8.45 0.71
N ALA A 12 8.39 8.57 1.82
CA ALA A 12 7.79 9.82 2.28
C ALA A 12 7.89 9.92 3.81
N TYR A 13 7.88 11.13 4.33
CA TYR A 13 7.93 11.40 5.76
C TYR A 13 6.90 12.44 6.16
N SER A 14 6.37 12.32 7.37
CA SER A 14 5.41 13.24 7.95
C SER A 14 6.07 14.59 8.24
N ARG A 15 5.35 15.66 7.90
CA ARG A 15 5.74 17.04 8.24
C ARG A 15 5.07 17.52 9.53
N ASP A 16 4.15 16.73 10.08
CA ASP A 16 3.49 17.02 11.35
C ASP A 16 4.42 16.64 12.51
N PRO A 17 4.91 17.61 13.31
CA PRO A 17 5.80 17.33 14.43
C PRO A 17 5.11 16.54 15.56
N GLU A 18 3.78 16.57 15.66
CA GLU A 18 3.04 15.80 16.66
C GLU A 18 2.85 14.33 16.25
N ARG A 19 2.99 14.03 14.95
CA ARG A 19 2.81 12.69 14.37
C ARG A 19 3.97 12.36 13.42
N PRO A 20 5.20 12.16 13.94
CA PRO A 20 6.35 11.83 13.12
C PRO A 20 6.30 10.37 12.69
N TYR A 21 6.23 10.14 11.38
CA TYR A 21 6.39 8.81 10.79
C TYR A 21 7.01 8.91 9.40
N THR A 22 7.66 7.82 8.98
CA THR A 22 8.24 7.65 7.65
C THR A 22 7.70 6.37 7.06
N VAL A 23 7.29 6.40 5.81
CA VAL A 23 6.85 5.24 5.06
C VAL A 23 7.78 5.05 3.88
N THR A 24 8.28 3.83 3.73
CA THR A 24 9.08 3.41 2.59
C THR A 24 8.46 2.18 1.96
N ALA A 25 8.55 2.07 0.64
CA ALA A 25 8.17 0.86 -0.08
C ALA A 25 9.29 0.49 -1.06
N TYR A 26 9.60 -0.80 -1.10
CA TYR A 26 10.54 -1.40 -2.05
C TYR A 26 9.88 -2.63 -2.66
N LEU A 27 9.67 -2.60 -3.97
CA LEU A 27 9.03 -3.67 -4.73
C LEU A 27 10.03 -4.22 -5.75
N GLU A 28 10.39 -5.49 -5.59
CA GLU A 28 11.29 -6.15 -6.53
C GLU A 28 10.64 -6.29 -7.91
N LYS A 29 11.44 -6.12 -8.96
CA LYS A 29 11.02 -6.35 -10.36
C LYS A 29 9.70 -5.67 -10.74
N SER A 30 9.54 -4.44 -10.26
CA SER A 30 8.29 -3.67 -10.41
C SER A 30 8.48 -2.38 -11.22
N GLY A 31 9.73 -1.92 -11.38
CA GLY A 31 10.08 -0.72 -12.13
C GLY A 31 9.45 0.56 -11.60
N TYR A 32 9.77 1.69 -12.24
CA TYR A 32 9.03 2.96 -12.12
C TYR A 32 8.61 3.34 -10.68
N GLY A 33 9.55 3.83 -9.87
CA GLY A 33 9.32 4.20 -8.45
C GLY A 33 8.03 4.99 -8.17
N SER A 34 7.69 5.94 -9.03
CA SER A 34 6.47 6.76 -8.90
C SER A 34 5.16 6.03 -9.23
N GLN A 35 5.20 4.97 -10.04
CA GLN A 35 4.03 4.21 -10.46
C GLN A 35 3.88 2.88 -9.71
N GLY A 36 4.99 2.26 -9.30
CA GLY A 36 4.99 1.02 -8.52
C GLY A 36 4.92 1.29 -7.02
N ALA A 37 6.02 1.78 -6.43
CA ALA A 37 6.13 1.99 -4.99
C ALA A 37 5.40 3.25 -4.48
N GLY A 38 5.25 4.28 -5.32
CA GLY A 38 4.59 5.55 -4.97
C GLY A 38 3.16 5.38 -4.44
N PRO A 39 2.25 4.69 -5.18
CA PRO A 39 0.89 4.44 -4.71
C PRO A 39 0.82 3.66 -3.39
N VAL A 40 1.74 2.72 -3.16
CA VAL A 40 1.84 1.98 -1.89
C VAL A 40 2.13 2.94 -0.74
N VAL A 41 3.14 3.80 -0.90
CA VAL A 41 3.49 4.80 0.11
C VAL A 41 2.33 5.75 0.36
N LYS A 42 1.66 6.22 -0.71
CA LYS A 42 0.49 7.11 -0.61
C LYS A 42 -0.65 6.48 0.20
N CYS A 43 -1.04 5.25 -0.11
CA CYS A 43 -2.09 4.53 0.63
C CYS A 43 -1.79 4.44 2.13
N MET A 44 -0.57 4.01 2.46
CA MET A 44 -0.12 3.91 3.86
C MET A 44 -0.14 5.28 4.55
N PHE A 45 0.24 6.35 3.84
CA PHE A 45 0.20 7.71 4.37
C PHE A 45 -1.23 8.20 4.63
N LEU A 46 -2.17 7.92 3.73
CA LEU A 46 -3.59 8.26 3.90
C LEU A 46 -4.20 7.51 5.08
N GLN A 47 -3.82 6.25 5.29
CA GLN A 47 -4.25 5.46 6.45
C GLN A 47 -3.66 5.99 7.76
N LEU A 48 -2.34 6.21 7.82
CA LEU A 48 -1.66 6.70 9.04
C LEU A 48 -2.06 8.13 9.41
N SER A 49 -2.42 8.96 8.43
CA SER A 49 -2.98 10.30 8.69
C SER A 49 -4.43 10.28 9.16
N GLY A 50 -5.13 9.14 9.04
CA GLY A 50 -6.55 9.00 9.39
C GLY A 50 -7.52 9.51 8.33
N ILE A 51 -7.03 9.85 7.12
CA ILE A 51 -7.86 10.28 6.00
C ILE A 51 -8.56 9.08 5.35
N ALA A 52 -7.83 7.98 5.13
CA ALA A 52 -8.39 6.73 4.65
C ALA A 52 -8.79 5.84 5.83
N PRO A 53 -10.01 5.27 5.83
CA PRO A 53 -10.46 4.40 6.90
C PRO A 53 -9.60 3.13 6.96
N THR A 54 -9.30 2.68 8.17
CA THR A 54 -8.73 1.36 8.43
C THR A 54 -9.73 0.53 9.19
N ASP A 55 -9.71 -0.78 8.93
CA ASP A 55 -10.51 -1.71 9.74
C ASP A 55 -10.10 -1.60 11.22
N PRO A 56 -11.06 -1.78 12.14
CA PRO A 56 -10.73 -1.80 13.57
C PRO A 56 -9.74 -2.93 13.85
N VAL A 57 -8.81 -2.66 14.76
CA VAL A 57 -7.87 -3.69 15.21
C VAL A 57 -8.65 -4.76 15.98
N VAL A 58 -8.68 -5.96 15.43
CA VAL A 58 -9.28 -7.15 16.05
C VAL A 58 -8.22 -8.24 16.19
N LEU A 59 -8.35 -9.08 17.21
CA LEU A 59 -7.51 -10.26 17.32
C LEU A 59 -7.82 -11.20 16.15
N SER A 60 -6.78 -11.70 15.50
CA SER A 60 -6.95 -12.73 14.47
C SER A 60 -7.40 -14.04 15.10
N ASP A 61 -8.23 -14.79 14.38
CA ASP A 61 -8.55 -16.16 14.75
C ASP A 61 -7.26 -17.00 14.81
N PRO A 62 -7.16 -17.99 15.71
CA PRO A 62 -6.03 -18.91 15.76
C PRO A 62 -5.84 -19.66 14.44
N LEU A 63 -4.59 -20.00 14.12
CA LEU A 63 -4.29 -20.86 12.97
C LEU A 63 -4.95 -22.23 13.17
N ASP A 64 -5.83 -22.61 12.24
CA ASP A 64 -6.36 -23.96 12.16
C ASP A 64 -5.28 -24.89 11.59
N THR A 65 -4.72 -25.75 12.46
CA THR A 65 -3.67 -26.71 12.08
C THR A 65 -4.21 -27.97 11.40
N ASP A 66 -5.52 -28.19 11.45
CA ASP A 66 -6.18 -29.35 10.84
C ASP A 66 -6.73 -29.02 9.44
N SER A 67 -6.71 -27.75 9.03
CA SER A 67 -7.14 -27.32 7.68
C SER A 67 -6.16 -27.79 6.61
N GLU A 68 -6.65 -28.62 5.69
CA GLU A 68 -5.93 -29.01 4.46
C GLU A 68 -6.21 -28.06 3.28
N VAL A 69 -7.03 -27.03 3.49
CA VAL A 69 -7.45 -26.08 2.45
C VAL A 69 -6.65 -24.79 2.56
N ALA A 70 -6.12 -24.34 1.42
CA ALA A 70 -5.41 -23.07 1.35
C ALA A 70 -6.34 -21.88 1.66
N ALA A 71 -5.80 -20.86 2.34
CA ALA A 71 -6.54 -19.64 2.61
C ALA A 71 -6.99 -18.95 1.31
N GLU A 72 -8.21 -18.42 1.31
CA GLU A 72 -8.73 -17.68 0.17
C GLU A 72 -7.92 -16.40 -0.11
N SER A 73 -7.94 -15.96 -1.37
CA SER A 73 -7.29 -14.71 -1.76
C SER A 73 -7.97 -13.53 -1.06
N LYS A 74 -7.18 -12.74 -0.32
CA LYS A 74 -7.67 -11.49 0.26
C LYS A 74 -7.86 -10.42 -0.82
N ARG A 75 -8.95 -9.66 -0.70
CA ARG A 75 -9.19 -8.45 -1.48
C ARG A 75 -9.22 -7.27 -0.52
N LEU A 76 -8.64 -6.16 -0.93
CA LEU A 76 -8.77 -4.91 -0.20
C LEU A 76 -10.21 -4.41 -0.31
N ALA A 77 -10.74 -3.85 0.77
CA ALA A 77 -12.08 -3.27 0.80
C ALA A 77 -12.21 -2.09 -0.17
N ASP A 78 -11.14 -1.30 -0.30
CA ASP A 78 -11.03 -0.20 -1.25
C ASP A 78 -9.60 -0.16 -1.84
N THR A 79 -9.52 0.07 -3.15
CA THR A 79 -8.26 0.22 -3.89
C THR A 79 -8.09 1.62 -4.49
N SER A 80 -9.03 2.55 -4.25
CA SER A 80 -9.01 3.91 -4.77
C SER A 80 -7.74 4.68 -4.41
N CYS A 81 -7.16 4.39 -3.23
CA CYS A 81 -5.91 5.01 -2.82
C CYS A 81 -4.73 4.63 -3.73
N TYR A 82 -4.79 3.57 -4.53
CA TYR A 82 -3.73 3.24 -5.49
C TYR A 82 -3.83 4.03 -6.79
N ASP A 83 -4.95 4.71 -7.04
CA ASP A 83 -5.16 5.48 -8.25
C ASP A 83 -4.18 6.64 -8.32
N GLY A 84 -3.51 6.81 -9.46
CA GLY A 84 -2.57 7.89 -9.71
C GLY A 84 -2.82 8.54 -11.05
N ARG A 85 -1.93 9.44 -11.46
CA ARG A 85 -2.01 10.18 -12.74
C ARG A 85 -2.18 9.30 -13.98
N PHE A 86 -1.72 8.04 -13.92
CA PHE A 86 -1.80 7.08 -15.03
C PHE A 86 -2.91 6.03 -14.86
N SER A 87 -3.72 6.14 -13.80
CA SER A 87 -4.90 5.30 -13.63
C SER A 87 -6.02 5.77 -14.56
N ASN A 88 -6.91 4.84 -14.95
CA ASN A 88 -8.07 5.16 -15.79
C ASN A 88 -9.14 5.96 -15.03
N VAL A 89 -8.96 6.20 -13.74
CA VAL A 89 -9.86 6.93 -12.85
C VAL A 89 -9.24 8.30 -12.56
N ARG A 90 -9.96 9.39 -12.87
CA ARG A 90 -9.51 10.75 -12.51
C ARG A 90 -9.74 10.97 -11.02
N THR A 91 -8.69 10.88 -10.21
CA THR A 91 -8.66 11.40 -8.85
C THR A 91 -8.09 12.82 -8.87
N THR A 92 -8.81 13.78 -8.30
CA THR A 92 -8.24 15.09 -7.94
C THR A 92 -7.30 14.86 -6.77
N GLU A 93 -5.99 14.98 -7.03
CA GLU A 93 -4.94 15.02 -5.99
C GLU A 93 -5.20 16.14 -4.97
#